data_AF-A0AAD0HL63-F1
#
_entry.id   AF-A0AAD0HL63-F1
#
_cell.length_a   1.000
_cell.length_b   1.000
_cell.length_c   1.000
_cell.angle_alpha   90.00
_cell.angle_beta   90.00
_cell.angle_gamma   90.00
#
_symmetry.space_group_name_H-M   'P 1'
#
loop_
_entity.id
_entity.type
_entity.pdbx_description
1 polymer ?
#
loop_
_entity_poly.entity_id
_entity_poly.type
_entity_poly.pdbx_seq_one_letter_code
_entity_poly.pdbx_strand_id
1 'polypeptide(L)'
;MKTKKIKLEIEEILKYHRSMIIEVPEDFPKDVLDDVLDEVEKTASSGLDVSYALEKIEGLKVLEHADDDLRSPHSAEIEIYEMNEMRDDK
;
A
#
# COMPACT_ATOMS: atom_id res chain seq x y z
N MET A 1 -4.91 -8.48 45.10
CA MET A 1 -3.97 -9.15 44.17
C MET A 1 -2.84 -8.20 43.86
N LYS A 2 -1.58 -8.68 43.77
CA LYS A 2 -0.46 -7.88 43.25
C LYS A 2 -0.52 -7.91 41.71
N THR A 3 -0.27 -6.78 41.06
CA THR A 3 -0.19 -6.65 39.59
C THR A 3 1.24 -6.26 39.17
N LYS A 4 1.61 -6.56 37.93
CA LYS A 4 2.89 -6.19 37.31
C LYS A 4 2.62 -5.41 36.02
N LYS A 5 3.55 -4.52 35.64
CA LYS A 5 3.52 -3.79 34.37
C LYS A 5 4.40 -4.49 33.36
N ILE A 6 3.87 -4.76 32.17
CA ILE A 6 4.58 -5.38 31.07
C ILE A 6 4.50 -4.44 29.86
N LYS A 7 5.64 -4.14 29.26
CA LYS A 7 5.74 -3.52 27.93
C LYS A 7 5.79 -4.64 26.90
N LEU A 8 4.93 -4.58 25.89
CA LEU A 8 4.99 -5.43 24.72
C LEU A 8 5.44 -4.58 23.54
N GLU A 9 6.35 -5.11 22.73
CA GLU A 9 6.67 -4.55 21.43
C GLU A 9 6.06 -5.45 20.36
N ILE A 10 5.30 -4.83 19.45
CA ILE A 10 4.45 -5.51 18.48
C ILE A 10 4.84 -4.98 17.09
N GLU A 11 5.09 -5.89 16.17
CA GLU A 11 5.25 -5.59 14.75
C GLU A 11 3.98 -6.01 14.01
N GLU A 12 3.53 -5.17 13.09
CA GLU A 12 2.36 -5.44 12.24
C GLU A 12 2.72 -5.16 10.78
N ILE A 13 2.50 -6.15 9.92
CA ILE A 13 2.70 -6.06 8.47
C ILE A 13 1.32 -6.10 7.81
N LEU A 14 0.96 -5.00 7.15
CA LEU A 14 -0.33 -4.84 6.47
C LEU A 14 -0.14 -4.94 4.96
N LYS A 15 -0.93 -5.79 4.30
CA LYS A 15 -0.97 -5.89 2.84
C LYS A 15 -2.33 -5.37 2.33
N TYR A 16 -2.27 -4.49 1.34
CA TYR A 16 -3.44 -3.90 0.70
C TYR A 16 -3.46 -4.30 -0.77
N HIS A 17 -4.63 -4.67 -1.27
CA HIS A 17 -4.87 -4.85 -2.71
C HIS A 17 -5.81 -3.76 -3.17
N ARG A 18 -5.43 -3.05 -4.23
CA ARG A 18 -6.25 -2.01 -4.85
C ARG A 18 -6.46 -2.35 -6.32
N SER A 19 -7.57 -1.86 -6.85
CA SER A 19 -7.88 -1.95 -8.27
C SER A 19 -8.16 -0.55 -8.80
N MET A 20 -7.87 -0.37 -10.08
CA MET A 20 -8.24 0.80 -10.85
C MET A 20 -8.69 0.34 -12.23
N ILE A 21 -9.41 1.20 -12.96
CA ILE A 21 -9.82 0.91 -14.33
C ILE A 21 -9.23 1.99 -15.22
N ILE A 22 -8.52 1.56 -16.27
CA ILE A 22 -8.03 2.42 -17.34
C ILE A 22 -8.66 2.03 -18.67
N GLU A 23 -8.86 3.03 -19.52
CA GLU A 23 -9.17 2.89 -20.92
C GLU A 23 -7.88 3.07 -21.72
N VAL A 24 -7.57 2.09 -22.57
CA VAL A 24 -6.39 2.06 -23.43
C VAL A 24 -6.87 1.98 -24.88
N PRO A 25 -6.44 2.89 -25.77
CA PRO A 25 -6.76 2.83 -27.20
C PRO A 25 -6.29 1.53 -27.84
N GLU A 26 -7.03 1.00 -28.82
CA GLU A 26 -6.67 -0.24 -29.52
C GLU A 26 -5.34 -0.15 -30.28
N ASP A 27 -4.98 1.06 -30.73
CA ASP A 27 -3.74 1.36 -31.43
C ASP A 27 -2.58 1.72 -30.49
N PHE A 28 -2.80 1.70 -29.18
CA PHE A 28 -1.74 1.97 -28.21
C PHE A 28 -0.73 0.83 -28.21
N PRO A 29 0.57 1.09 -28.48
CA PRO A 29 1.57 0.03 -28.56
C PRO A 29 1.73 -0.69 -27.22
N LYS A 30 1.60 -2.01 -27.23
CA LYS A 30 1.68 -2.82 -26.01
C LYS A 30 3.02 -2.65 -25.29
N ASP A 31 4.14 -2.70 -26.01
CA ASP A 31 5.47 -2.60 -25.41
C ASP A 31 5.65 -1.24 -24.69
N VAL A 32 5.05 -0.17 -25.23
CA VAL A 32 5.06 1.15 -24.59
C VAL A 32 4.19 1.17 -23.33
N LEU A 33 3.04 0.49 -23.35
CA LEU A 33 2.20 0.36 -22.16
C LEU A 33 2.94 -0.38 -21.04
N ASP A 34 3.57 -1.50 -21.37
CA ASP A 34 4.34 -2.30 -20.42
C ASP A 34 5.50 -1.47 -19.82
N ASP A 35 6.25 -0.74 -20.64
CA ASP A 35 7.32 0.18 -20.17
C ASP A 35 6.79 1.28 -19.23
N VAL A 36 5.63 1.87 -19.55
CA VAL A 36 4.99 2.89 -18.71
C VAL A 36 4.57 2.32 -17.36
N LEU A 37 3.96 1.12 -17.34
CA LEU A 37 3.52 0.47 -16.11
C LEU A 37 4.72 0.15 -15.20
N ASP A 38 5.82 -0.35 -15.77
CA ASP A 38 7.06 -0.63 -15.05
C ASP A 38 7.68 0.63 -14.42
N GLU A 39 7.67 1.76 -15.14
CA GLU A 39 8.19 3.03 -14.62
C GLU A 39 7.29 3.62 -13.52
N VAL A 40 5.97 3.50 -13.67
CA VAL A 40 5.02 3.92 -12.63
C VAL A 40 5.19 3.08 -11.36
N GLU A 41 5.38 1.76 -11.47
CA GLU A 41 5.63 0.88 -10.33
C GLU A 41 6.86 1.30 -9.50
N LYS A 42 7.96 1.67 -10.17
CA LYS A 42 9.21 2.08 -9.51
C LYS A 42 9.12 3.43 -8.79
N THR A 43 8.19 4.29 -9.20
CA THR A 43 8.13 5.69 -8.76
C THR A 43 6.94 6.00 -7.85
N ALA A 44 5.87 5.22 -7.93
CA ALA A 44 4.68 5.39 -7.10
C ALA A 44 4.93 4.96 -5.65
N SER A 45 4.33 5.68 -4.70
CA SER A 45 4.36 5.34 -3.27
C SER A 45 3.04 4.78 -2.76
N SER A 46 2.00 4.77 -3.59
CA SER A 46 0.66 4.29 -3.27
C SER A 46 -0.12 3.91 -4.53
N GLY A 47 -1.22 3.16 -4.38
CA GLY A 47 -2.11 2.85 -5.51
C GLY A 47 -2.76 4.10 -6.13
N LEU A 48 -3.05 5.12 -5.31
CA LEU A 48 -3.57 6.39 -5.80
C LEU A 48 -2.52 7.13 -6.65
N ASP A 49 -1.24 7.10 -6.25
CA ASP A 49 -0.16 7.68 -7.04
C ASP A 49 -0.03 7.01 -8.41
N VAL A 50 -0.19 5.68 -8.48
CA VAL A 50 -0.23 4.94 -9.76
C VAL A 50 -1.32 5.52 -10.65
N SER A 51 -2.51 5.77 -10.10
CA SER A 51 -3.63 6.32 -10.85
C SER A 51 -3.30 7.71 -11.41
N TYR A 52 -2.74 8.61 -10.60
CA TYR A 52 -2.34 9.94 -11.06
C TYR A 52 -1.16 9.95 -12.02
N ALA A 53 -0.25 8.99 -11.92
CA ALA A 53 0.87 8.87 -12.83
C ALA A 53 0.39 8.44 -14.23
N LEU A 54 -0.52 7.46 -14.29
CA LEU A 54 -1.10 6.99 -15.55
C LEU A 54 -1.99 8.05 -16.23
N GLU A 55 -2.68 8.88 -15.45
CA GLU A 55 -3.51 9.97 -15.99
C GLU A 55 -2.68 11.05 -16.74
N LYS A 56 -1.37 11.13 -16.48
CA LYS A 56 -0.46 12.06 -17.18
C LYS A 56 0.04 11.52 -18.52
N ILE A 57 -0.19 10.25 -18.82
CA ILE A 57 0.29 9.61 -20.04
C ILE A 57 -0.69 9.93 -21.16
N GLU A 58 -0.18 10.61 -22.20
CA GLU A 58 -1.00 10.93 -23.36
C GLU A 58 -1.55 9.66 -24.02
N GLY A 59 -2.86 9.66 -24.27
CA GLY A 59 -3.56 8.53 -24.89
C GLY A 59 -4.15 7.54 -23.90
N LEU A 60 -3.77 7.56 -22.62
CA LEU A 60 -4.43 6.77 -21.58
C LEU A 60 -5.50 7.60 -20.86
N LYS A 61 -6.53 6.92 -20.37
CA LYS A 61 -7.56 7.56 -19.55
C LYS A 61 -7.90 6.70 -18.35
N VAL A 62 -7.81 7.29 -17.17
CA VAL A 62 -8.24 6.64 -15.92
C VAL A 62 -9.76 6.80 -15.80
N LEU A 63 -10.47 5.68 -15.68
CA LEU A 63 -11.93 5.63 -15.50
C LEU A 63 -12.32 5.54 -14.03
N GLU A 64 -11.52 4.81 -13.24
CA GLU A 64 -11.68 4.66 -11.80
C GLU A 64 -10.30 4.66 -11.15
N HIS A 65 -10.09 5.53 -10.16
CA HIS A 65 -8.84 5.59 -9.40
C HIS A 65 -8.82 4.48 -8.34
N ALA A 66 -7.62 3.97 -8.05
CA ALA A 66 -7.41 3.20 -6.83
C ALA A 66 -7.69 4.09 -5.61
N ASP A 67 -8.36 3.52 -4.61
CA ASP A 67 -8.58 4.20 -3.34
C ASP A 67 -7.31 4.21 -2.46
N ASP A 68 -7.28 5.11 -1.48
CA ASP A 68 -6.23 5.26 -0.47
C ASP A 68 -6.69 4.84 0.94
N ASP A 69 -7.79 4.08 1.03
CA ASP A 69 -8.45 3.76 2.30
C ASP A 69 -7.73 2.66 3.08
N LEU A 70 -6.91 3.06 4.05
CA LEU A 70 -6.14 2.14 4.89
C LEU A 70 -6.93 1.47 6.03
N ARG A 71 -8.26 1.64 6.10
CA ARG A 71 -9.06 1.11 7.24
C ARG A 71 -9.23 -0.40 7.25
N SER A 72 -9.07 -1.08 6.12
CA SER A 72 -9.34 -2.52 5.99
C SER A 72 -8.29 -3.18 5.11
N PRO A 73 -7.17 -3.65 5.69
CA PRO A 73 -6.15 -4.36 4.93
C PRO A 73 -6.70 -5.68 4.39
N HIS A 74 -6.16 -6.11 3.25
CA HIS A 74 -6.49 -7.40 2.68
C HIS A 74 -5.97 -8.55 3.56
N SER A 75 -4.79 -8.37 4.14
CA SER A 75 -4.25 -9.26 5.16
C SER A 75 -3.40 -8.49 6.16
N ALA A 76 -3.36 -8.98 7.39
CA ALA A 76 -2.48 -8.49 8.44
C ALA A 76 -1.71 -9.66 9.05
N GLU A 77 -0.41 -9.49 9.24
CA GLU A 77 0.45 -10.38 10.00
C GLU A 77 0.93 -9.60 11.24
N ILE A 78 0.73 -10.17 12.43
CA ILE A 78 1.04 -9.51 13.71
C ILE A 78 1.96 -10.41 14.52
N GLU A 79 3.07 -9.85 15.00
CA GLU A 79 4.04 -10.55 15.84
C GLU A 79 4.35 -9.73 17.10
N ILE A 80 4.33 -10.40 18.27
CA ILE A 80 4.86 -9.83 19.51
C ILE A 80 6.32 -10.25 19.58
N TYR A 81 7.24 -9.33 19.32
CA TYR A 81 8.66 -9.66 19.24
C TYR A 81 9.40 -9.46 20.57
N GLU A 82 8.86 -8.62 21.47
CA GLU A 82 9.50 -8.40 22.78
C GLU A 82 8.49 -8.21 23.91
N MET A 83 8.85 -8.72 25.09
CA MET A 83 8.09 -8.57 26.34
C MET A 83 9.04 -8.20 27.48
N ASN A 84 8.84 -7.03 28.08
CA ASN A 84 9.66 -6.52 29.17
C ASN A 84 8.83 -6.18 30.41
N GLU A 85 9.20 -6.73 31.58
CA GLU A 85 8.61 -6.30 32.85
C GLU A 85 9.16 -4.93 33.23
N MET A 86 8.27 -3.94 33.34
CA MET A 86 8.64 -2.58 33.73
C MET A 86 8.75 -2.51 35.26
N ARG A 87 9.91 -2.04 35.74
CA ARG A 87 10.06 -1.67 37.16
C ARG A 87 9.51 -0.25 37.34
N ASP A 88 8.79 -0.03 38.44
CA ASP A 88 8.45 1.33 38.83
C ASP A 88 9.74 2.01 39.32
N ASP A 89 10.27 2.93 38.53
CA ASP A 89 11.34 3.82 38.96
C ASP A 89 10.78 4.70 40.08
N LYS A 90 11.34 4.54 41.29
CA LYS A 90 11.07 5.39 42.45
C LYS A 90 12.17 6.43 42.61
#